data_AF-A0A0L9V8I0-F1
#
_entry.id   AF-A0A0L9V8I0-F1
#
_cell.length_a   1.000
_cell.length_b   1.000
_cell.length_c   1.000
_cell.angle_alpha   90.00
_cell.angle_beta   90.00
_cell.angle_gamma   90.00
#
_symmetry.space_group_name_H-M   'P 1'
#
loop_
_entity.id
_entity.type
_entity.pdbx_description
1 polymer ?
#
loop_
_entity_poly.entity_id
_entity_poly.type
_entity_poly.pdbx_seq_one_letter_code
_entity_poly.pdbx_strand_id
1 'polypeptide(L)'
;MKNDPNYLSCKNKECKKYQDGKCVISTCSGSIQFHVINIRSDIEFVFFSGGFLKPCLVGRSTPLSFANPKRPLYGHLSSIDSTGASMRLTWVSGDKEPQQIQYANGKSVTSTVTTFSQADMCSSALPSPAKDFGWHDPGYIHSALMTGLNPSSPFSYKYGRDYVDSGSVYITPDSGGECGVPYETYFPMPTSAKDKPWYSIEQGSVHFTVISTEHDWSENSEQYAWMQKDMASVNRQKTPWLIFMGHRPMYSSHQGLLSSGNKFNEAVEPLLFQNKVDLALFGHVHNYERTCSVFQQKCKAMPTKDKKGMDTYDGRNYSAPVQVVIGMAGFTLDNFSSNVESWSLKRISEFGYLRAHATRKDLSLEVSSYSLVFYSRSLT
;
A
#
# COMPACT_ATOMS: atom_id res chain seq x y z
N MET A 1 17.73 -26.09 12.51
CA MET A 1 17.40 -27.24 11.63
C MET A 1 16.13 -27.95 12.09
N LYS A 2 16.14 -28.89 13.06
CA LYS A 2 14.89 -29.61 13.45
C LYS A 2 13.69 -28.72 13.87
N ASN A 3 13.94 -27.51 14.38
CA ASN A 3 12.92 -26.58 14.85
C ASN A 3 12.56 -25.50 13.81
N ASP A 4 13.08 -25.59 12.58
CA ASP A 4 12.64 -24.78 11.45
C ASP A 4 11.40 -25.47 10.84
N PRO A 5 10.21 -24.81 10.82
CA PRO A 5 8.98 -25.44 10.34
C PRO A 5 9.02 -25.76 8.84
N ASN A 6 9.93 -25.15 8.08
CA ASN A 6 10.12 -25.39 6.65
C ASN A 6 11.23 -26.42 6.36
N TYR A 7 11.88 -26.98 7.39
CA TYR A 7 12.90 -28.01 7.21
C TYR A 7 12.28 -29.27 6.60
N LEU A 8 12.70 -29.62 5.37
CA LEU A 8 12.25 -30.82 4.68
C LEU A 8 12.62 -32.07 5.49
N SER A 9 11.63 -32.56 6.26
CA SER A 9 11.80 -33.73 7.11
C SER A 9 12.04 -34.97 6.24
N CYS A 10 12.99 -35.78 6.70
CA CYS A 10 13.48 -36.92 5.95
C CYS A 10 12.49 -38.09 6.05
N LYS A 11 11.42 -38.04 5.25
CA LYS A 11 10.25 -38.94 5.33
C LYS A 11 10.59 -40.38 4.97
N ASN A 12 11.33 -40.58 3.87
CA ASN A 12 11.77 -41.89 3.43
C ASN A 12 13.27 -42.06 3.72
N LYS A 13 13.62 -43.12 4.46
CA LYS A 13 14.99 -43.49 4.80
C LYS A 13 15.20 -44.98 4.59
N GLU A 14 16.11 -45.33 3.70
CA GLU A 14 16.64 -46.69 3.60
C GLU A 14 18.09 -46.68 4.08
N CYS A 15 18.51 -47.69 4.82
CA CYS A 15 19.93 -47.83 5.10
C CYS A 15 20.67 -48.34 3.85
N LYS A 16 21.78 -47.69 3.48
CA LYS A 16 22.66 -48.10 2.37
C LYS A 16 23.99 -48.67 2.84
N LYS A 17 24.39 -48.45 4.10
CA LYS A 17 25.55 -49.10 4.72
C LYS A 17 25.33 -49.34 6.21
N TYR A 18 25.52 -50.57 6.65
CA TYR A 18 25.61 -50.96 8.05
C TYR A 18 27.06 -51.16 8.47
N GLN A 19 27.34 -50.94 9.76
CA GLN A 19 28.58 -51.29 10.43
C GLN A 19 28.22 -51.63 11.89
N ASP A 20 28.70 -52.78 12.38
CA ASP A 20 28.43 -53.28 13.74
C ASP A 20 26.93 -53.29 14.11
N GLY A 21 26.09 -53.72 13.15
CA GLY A 21 24.62 -53.74 13.24
C GLY A 21 23.94 -52.36 13.15
N LYS A 22 24.68 -51.25 13.22
CA LYS A 22 24.16 -49.89 13.15
C LYS A 22 24.17 -49.36 11.73
N CYS A 23 23.13 -48.61 11.35
CA CYS A 23 23.13 -47.91 10.08
C CYS A 23 24.08 -46.71 10.13
N VAL A 24 25.08 -46.67 9.25
CA VAL A 24 26.07 -45.58 9.15
C VAL A 24 25.87 -44.69 7.92
N ILE A 25 25.16 -45.16 6.89
CA ILE A 25 24.73 -44.34 5.75
C ILE A 25 23.26 -44.66 5.46
N SER A 26 22.41 -43.63 5.40
CA SER A 26 21.01 -43.74 4.98
C SER A 26 20.72 -42.80 3.81
N THR A 27 19.86 -43.24 2.88
CA THR A 27 19.23 -42.31 1.93
C THR A 27 18.26 -41.39 2.66
N CYS A 28 17.97 -40.27 1.99
CA CYS A 28 16.91 -39.37 2.37
C CYS A 28 16.15 -38.95 1.11
N SER A 29 14.83 -39.05 1.11
CA SER A 29 14.00 -38.41 0.09
C SER A 29 12.75 -37.77 0.67
N GLY A 30 12.27 -36.76 -0.07
CA GLY A 30 11.09 -35.97 0.22
C GLY A 30 10.79 -35.07 -0.98
N SER A 31 9.54 -34.63 -1.08
CA SER A 31 9.06 -33.79 -2.18
C SER A 31 8.40 -32.54 -1.61
N ILE A 32 8.51 -31.44 -2.34
CA ILE A 32 7.84 -30.16 -2.09
C ILE A 32 7.09 -29.75 -3.37
N GLN A 33 5.93 -29.11 -3.20
CA GLN A 33 5.14 -28.59 -4.29
C GLN A 33 5.12 -27.07 -4.20
N PHE A 34 5.43 -26.39 -5.31
CA PHE A 34 5.38 -24.94 -5.43
C PHE A 34 4.21 -24.54 -6.32
N HIS A 35 3.46 -23.52 -5.93
CA HIS A 35 2.66 -22.76 -6.89
C HIS A 35 3.56 -21.69 -7.50
N VAL A 36 3.66 -21.68 -8.83
CA VAL A 36 4.67 -20.91 -9.57
C VAL A 36 3.97 -19.88 -10.45
N ILE A 37 4.25 -18.60 -10.18
CA ILE A 37 3.73 -17.46 -10.95
C ILE A 37 4.71 -17.04 -12.04
N ASN A 38 4.19 -16.48 -13.15
CA ASN A 38 5.01 -16.11 -14.30
C ASN A 38 5.76 -14.79 -14.07
N ILE A 39 7.00 -14.92 -13.56
CA ILE A 39 7.97 -13.84 -13.36
C ILE A 39 8.83 -13.56 -14.60
N ARG A 40 8.42 -14.00 -15.80
CA ARG A 40 9.09 -13.76 -17.11
C ARG A 40 10.43 -14.48 -17.32
N SER A 41 11.14 -14.80 -16.26
CA SER A 41 12.34 -15.63 -16.23
C SER A 41 12.01 -17.12 -16.14
N ASP A 42 12.90 -17.99 -16.63
CA ASP A 42 12.86 -19.44 -16.36
C ASP A 42 13.23 -19.73 -14.90
N ILE A 43 12.67 -20.79 -14.32
CA ILE A 43 12.82 -21.11 -12.89
C ILE A 43 13.60 -22.41 -12.69
N GLU A 44 14.77 -22.31 -12.04
CA GLU A 44 15.57 -23.44 -11.56
C GLU A 44 15.35 -23.63 -10.05
N PHE A 45 15.07 -24.87 -9.62
CA PHE A 45 15.05 -25.21 -8.20
C PHE A 45 16.42 -25.71 -7.75
N VAL A 46 17.01 -25.03 -6.78
CA VAL A 46 18.37 -25.30 -6.29
C VAL A 46 18.29 -25.90 -4.88
N PHE A 47 18.85 -27.09 -4.70
CA PHE A 47 18.88 -27.78 -3.40
C PHE A 47 20.18 -27.49 -2.66
N PHE A 48 20.06 -27.03 -1.41
CA PHE A 48 21.17 -26.67 -0.54
C PHE A 48 21.17 -27.47 0.76
N SER A 49 22.37 -27.69 1.29
CA SER A 49 22.65 -28.16 2.65
C SER A 49 23.30 -27.06 3.49
N GLY A 50 23.61 -27.30 4.76
CA GLY A 50 24.23 -26.31 5.67
C GLY A 50 23.28 -25.22 6.21
N GLY A 51 22.24 -24.86 5.46
CA GLY A 51 21.24 -23.86 5.84
C GLY A 51 21.66 -22.43 5.51
N PHE A 52 20.73 -21.47 5.69
CA PHE A 52 20.85 -20.10 5.16
C PHE A 52 22.13 -19.33 5.52
N LEU A 53 22.76 -19.59 6.66
CA LEU A 53 24.01 -18.92 7.06
C LEU A 53 25.26 -19.44 6.35
N LYS A 54 25.25 -20.70 5.88
CA LYS A 54 26.35 -21.36 5.14
C LYS A 54 25.79 -22.36 4.13
N PRO A 55 25.11 -21.89 3.05
CA PRO A 55 24.45 -22.76 2.10
C PRO A 55 25.45 -23.47 1.20
N CYS A 56 25.48 -24.80 1.25
CA CYS A 56 26.30 -25.64 0.39
C CYS A 56 25.44 -26.27 -0.70
N LEU A 57 25.68 -25.94 -1.97
CA LEU A 57 24.97 -26.48 -3.14
C LEU A 57 25.07 -28.01 -3.18
N VAL A 58 23.93 -28.68 -3.37
CA VAL A 58 23.82 -30.14 -3.51
C VAL A 58 23.35 -30.54 -4.91
N GLY A 59 22.47 -29.76 -5.53
CA GLY A 59 21.95 -30.04 -6.88
C GLY A 59 21.02 -28.98 -7.42
N ARG A 60 20.63 -29.15 -8.68
CA ARG A 60 19.73 -28.28 -9.46
C ARG A 60 18.68 -29.11 -10.18
N SER A 61 17.48 -28.56 -10.40
CA SER A 61 16.52 -29.10 -11.36
C SER A 61 16.92 -28.72 -12.79
N THR A 62 16.28 -29.34 -13.79
CA THR A 62 16.13 -28.68 -15.09
C THR A 62 15.37 -27.36 -14.89
N PRO A 63 15.73 -26.26 -15.57
CA PRO A 63 14.92 -25.04 -15.58
C PRO A 63 13.51 -25.30 -16.14
N LEU A 64 12.53 -24.59 -15.58
CA LEU A 64 11.14 -24.60 -16.03
C LEU A 64 10.79 -23.28 -16.71
N SER A 65 10.53 -23.33 -18.02
CA SER A 65 10.11 -22.18 -18.82
C SER A 65 8.59 -22.03 -18.85
N PHE A 66 8.10 -20.80 -18.87
CA PHE A 66 6.67 -20.52 -19.11
C PHE A 66 6.34 -20.60 -20.60
N ALA A 67 5.18 -21.19 -20.95
CA ALA A 67 4.74 -21.30 -22.36
C ALA A 67 4.56 -19.94 -23.08
N ASN A 68 4.42 -18.85 -22.33
CA ASN A 68 4.57 -17.48 -22.82
C ASN A 68 5.04 -16.58 -21.65
N PRO A 69 6.35 -16.36 -21.46
CA PRO A 69 6.86 -15.53 -20.35
C PRO A 69 6.52 -14.05 -20.55
N LYS A 70 6.38 -13.62 -21.81
CA LYS A 70 6.11 -12.23 -22.20
C LYS A 70 4.66 -11.80 -22.00
N ARG A 71 3.72 -12.71 -21.71
CA ARG A 71 2.28 -12.39 -21.65
C ARG A 71 1.96 -11.23 -20.70
N PRO A 72 0.94 -10.41 -21.02
CA PRO A 72 0.41 -9.43 -20.08
C PRO A 72 -0.22 -10.10 -18.86
N LEU A 73 0.00 -9.52 -17.68
CA LEU A 73 -0.44 -9.98 -16.36
C LEU A 73 -0.70 -8.80 -15.42
N TYR A 74 -1.39 -9.08 -14.30
CA TYR A 74 -1.51 -8.18 -13.14
C TYR A 74 -2.15 -6.81 -13.44
N GLY A 75 -3.12 -6.80 -14.36
CA GLY A 75 -3.89 -5.60 -14.68
C GLY A 75 -4.76 -5.12 -13.53
N HIS A 76 -4.61 -3.84 -13.20
CA HIS A 76 -5.32 -3.12 -12.15
C HIS A 76 -5.75 -1.73 -12.65
N LEU A 77 -6.65 -1.08 -11.92
CA LEU A 77 -7.26 0.20 -12.31
C LEU A 77 -6.89 1.30 -11.30
N SER A 78 -6.62 2.50 -11.80
CA SER A 78 -6.56 3.73 -11.00
C SER A 78 -7.43 4.83 -11.63
N SER A 79 -8.08 5.63 -10.80
CA SER A 79 -8.76 6.84 -11.25
C SER A 79 -7.74 7.95 -11.49
N ILE A 80 -7.91 8.74 -12.56
CA ILE A 80 -7.00 9.84 -12.91
C ILE A 80 -7.53 11.22 -12.57
N ASP A 81 -8.80 11.33 -12.21
CA ASP A 81 -9.51 12.58 -11.96
C ASP A 81 -10.76 12.33 -11.10
N SER A 82 -11.39 13.43 -10.67
CA SER A 82 -12.63 13.47 -9.87
C SER A 82 -13.91 13.47 -10.71
N THR A 83 -13.85 13.13 -12.00
CA THR A 83 -15.02 13.15 -12.91
C THR A 83 -15.73 11.80 -12.99
N GLY A 84 -15.00 10.70 -12.83
CA GLY A 84 -15.49 9.33 -13.10
C GLY A 84 -15.76 9.03 -14.58
N ALA A 85 -15.42 9.95 -15.50
CA ALA A 85 -15.52 9.78 -16.94
C ALA A 85 -14.20 9.25 -17.58
N SER A 86 -13.14 9.13 -16.78
CA SER A 86 -11.83 8.62 -17.18
C SER A 86 -11.30 7.61 -16.17
N MET A 87 -10.60 6.58 -16.63
CA MET A 87 -9.94 5.61 -15.76
C MET A 87 -8.69 5.05 -16.43
N ARG A 88 -7.60 4.92 -15.67
CA ARG A 88 -6.34 4.34 -16.12
C ARG A 88 -6.35 2.84 -15.83
N LEU A 89 -6.01 2.05 -16.84
CA LEU A 89 -5.65 0.64 -16.69
C LEU A 89 -4.12 0.58 -16.64
N THR A 90 -3.54 -0.18 -15.72
CA THR A 90 -2.09 -0.41 -15.63
C THR A 90 -1.78 -1.89 -15.38
N TRP A 91 -0.77 -2.45 -16.03
CA TRP A 91 -0.43 -3.89 -16.02
C TRP A 91 1.02 -4.12 -16.46
N VAL A 92 1.51 -5.36 -16.40
CA VAL A 92 2.93 -5.66 -16.71
C VAL A 92 3.03 -6.75 -17.79
N SER A 93 3.92 -6.58 -18.77
CA SER A 93 4.26 -7.61 -19.76
C SER A 93 5.79 -7.76 -19.92
N GLY A 94 6.24 -8.79 -20.65
CA GLY A 94 7.67 -8.98 -20.95
C GLY A 94 8.10 -8.40 -22.29
N ASP A 95 7.40 -7.39 -22.79
CA ASP A 95 7.63 -6.82 -24.12
C ASP A 95 7.12 -5.37 -24.26
N LYS A 96 7.49 -4.69 -25.36
CA LYS A 96 7.63 -3.23 -25.43
C LYS A 96 6.94 -2.47 -26.61
N GLU A 97 6.14 -3.08 -27.52
CA GLU A 97 5.60 -2.47 -28.79
C GLU A 97 4.06 -2.66 -29.12
N PRO A 98 3.31 -1.59 -29.50
CA PRO A 98 1.86 -1.22 -29.39
C PRO A 98 0.76 -1.97 -28.58
N GLN A 99 0.32 -1.41 -27.42
CA GLN A 99 -0.72 -1.96 -26.51
C GLN A 99 -2.07 -1.32 -26.84
N GLN A 100 -2.75 -1.81 -27.88
CA GLN A 100 -4.17 -1.48 -27.99
C GLN A 100 -4.97 -2.20 -26.91
N ILE A 101 -5.57 -1.42 -26.01
CA ILE A 101 -6.63 -1.90 -25.13
C ILE A 101 -7.98 -1.67 -25.78
N GLN A 102 -8.85 -2.68 -25.75
CA GLN A 102 -10.25 -2.53 -26.15
C GLN A 102 -11.11 -2.33 -24.91
N TYR A 103 -12.00 -1.35 -24.90
CA TYR A 103 -12.88 -1.03 -23.79
C TYR A 103 -14.27 -0.54 -24.23
N ALA A 104 -15.20 -0.41 -23.27
CA ALA A 104 -16.50 0.29 -23.40
C ALA A 104 -17.15 0.26 -24.81
N ASN A 105 -17.76 -0.87 -25.16
CA ASN A 105 -18.48 -1.10 -26.43
C ASN A 105 -17.66 -0.88 -27.72
N GLY A 106 -16.37 -1.16 -27.69
CA GLY A 106 -15.52 -1.22 -28.89
C GLY A 106 -14.60 -0.01 -29.10
N LYS A 107 -14.50 0.89 -28.12
CA LYS A 107 -13.41 1.88 -28.07
C LYS A 107 -12.06 1.16 -28.01
N SER A 108 -11.04 1.74 -28.65
CA SER A 108 -9.64 1.33 -28.51
C SER A 108 -8.78 2.51 -28.07
N VAL A 109 -7.72 2.26 -27.31
CA VAL A 109 -6.67 3.24 -26.99
C VAL A 109 -5.33 2.53 -26.80
N THR A 110 -4.25 3.14 -27.28
CA THR A 110 -2.87 2.63 -27.13
C THR A 110 -2.31 3.01 -25.76
N SER A 111 -1.44 2.19 -25.17
CA SER A 111 -0.76 2.54 -23.91
C SER A 111 0.41 3.50 -24.10
N THR A 112 0.90 4.00 -22.98
CA THR A 112 2.33 4.27 -22.76
C THR A 112 2.88 3.20 -21.80
N VAL A 113 4.20 3.06 -21.68
CA VAL A 113 4.86 2.27 -20.61
C VAL A 113 5.73 3.13 -19.73
N THR A 114 6.17 2.49 -18.66
CA THR A 114 7.43 2.77 -18.00
C THR A 114 8.14 1.44 -17.70
N THR A 115 9.46 1.41 -17.72
CA THR A 115 10.28 0.42 -17.04
C THR A 115 11.35 1.11 -16.20
N PHE A 116 12.09 0.32 -15.43
CA PHE A 116 13.24 0.73 -14.65
C PHE A 116 14.30 -0.37 -14.70
N SER A 117 15.55 0.02 -14.51
CA SER A 117 16.72 -0.86 -14.56
C SER A 117 17.45 -0.92 -13.21
N GLN A 118 18.41 -1.83 -13.11
CA GLN A 118 19.34 -1.92 -11.98
C GLN A 118 20.11 -0.60 -11.74
N ALA A 119 20.28 0.24 -12.78
CA ALA A 119 20.96 1.53 -12.63
C ALA A 119 20.09 2.57 -11.90
N ASP A 120 18.77 2.51 -12.07
CA ASP A 120 17.79 3.42 -11.46
C ASP A 120 17.56 3.15 -9.97
N MET A 121 17.97 1.98 -9.46
CA MET A 121 17.89 1.65 -8.03
C MET A 121 18.92 2.45 -7.23
N CYS A 122 18.55 2.90 -6.03
CA CYS A 122 19.44 3.67 -5.18
C CYS A 122 20.52 2.80 -4.51
N SER A 123 21.73 3.37 -4.43
CA SER A 123 22.93 2.78 -3.83
C SER A 123 23.37 3.58 -2.60
N SER A 124 23.95 2.90 -1.62
CA SER A 124 24.51 3.51 -0.40
C SER A 124 25.96 3.06 -0.18
N ALA A 125 26.57 3.44 0.94
CA ALA A 125 27.86 2.89 1.36
C ALA A 125 27.80 1.40 1.78
N LEU A 126 26.61 0.86 1.99
CA LEU A 126 26.34 -0.56 2.21
C LEU A 126 25.62 -1.17 0.98
N PRO A 127 25.80 -2.47 0.70
CA PRO A 127 25.09 -3.18 -0.36
C PRO A 127 23.58 -3.01 -0.26
N SER A 128 22.96 -2.71 -1.40
CA SER A 128 21.54 -2.46 -1.59
C SER A 128 20.87 -3.73 -2.10
N PRO A 129 19.94 -4.36 -1.35
CA PRO A 129 19.18 -5.50 -1.85
C PRO A 129 18.54 -5.26 -3.22
N ALA A 130 17.93 -4.09 -3.45
CA ALA A 130 17.29 -3.75 -4.71
C ALA A 130 18.28 -3.62 -5.88
N LYS A 131 19.50 -3.12 -5.61
CA LYS A 131 20.50 -2.88 -6.65
C LYS A 131 21.44 -4.07 -6.90
N ASP A 132 21.87 -4.77 -5.87
CA ASP A 132 23.05 -5.64 -5.95
C ASP A 132 22.71 -7.13 -6.12
N PHE A 133 21.87 -7.69 -5.24
CA PHE A 133 21.66 -9.14 -5.14
C PHE A 133 20.20 -9.60 -5.15
N GLY A 134 19.24 -8.69 -4.97
CA GLY A 134 17.80 -8.93 -5.10
C GLY A 134 17.20 -8.33 -6.38
N TRP A 135 18.01 -7.73 -7.26
CA TRP A 135 17.56 -7.21 -8.55
C TRP A 135 16.90 -8.29 -9.40
N HIS A 136 15.71 -8.00 -9.93
CA HIS A 136 15.04 -8.79 -10.96
C HIS A 136 14.44 -7.84 -12.01
N ASP A 137 14.60 -8.17 -13.29
CA ASP A 137 14.04 -7.40 -14.40
C ASP A 137 12.49 -7.30 -14.26
N PRO A 138 11.89 -6.11 -14.26
CA PRO A 138 10.44 -5.94 -14.10
C PRO A 138 9.64 -6.30 -15.36
N GLY A 139 10.30 -6.45 -16.50
CA GLY A 139 9.71 -6.38 -17.83
C GLY A 139 9.36 -4.93 -18.17
N TYR A 140 8.12 -4.71 -18.60
CA TYR A 140 7.60 -3.40 -18.99
C TYR A 140 6.23 -3.18 -18.35
N ILE A 141 6.00 -2.00 -17.77
CA ILE A 141 4.77 -1.65 -17.07
C ILE A 141 3.97 -0.70 -17.94
N HIS A 142 2.81 -1.16 -18.39
CA HIS A 142 1.96 -0.51 -19.38
C HIS A 142 0.81 0.22 -18.71
N SER A 143 0.45 1.39 -19.24
CA SER A 143 -0.59 2.24 -18.71
C SER A 143 -1.40 2.89 -19.83
N ALA A 144 -2.71 2.70 -19.84
CA ALA A 144 -3.60 3.21 -20.87
C ALA A 144 -4.81 3.95 -20.26
N LEU A 145 -5.13 5.12 -20.81
CA LEU A 145 -6.18 5.99 -20.31
C LEU A 145 -7.48 5.79 -21.09
N MET A 146 -8.47 5.13 -20.45
CA MET A 146 -9.82 4.97 -20.97
C MET A 146 -10.63 6.24 -20.70
N THR A 147 -11.25 6.84 -21.73
CA THR A 147 -11.94 8.14 -21.63
C THR A 147 -13.36 8.10 -22.19
N GLY A 148 -14.20 9.04 -21.74
CA GLY A 148 -15.63 9.07 -22.07
C GLY A 148 -16.35 7.81 -21.58
N LEU A 149 -16.01 7.40 -20.35
CA LEU A 149 -16.79 6.44 -19.57
C LEU A 149 -18.03 7.16 -19.02
N ASN A 150 -19.13 6.43 -18.83
CA ASN A 150 -20.29 6.96 -18.13
C ASN A 150 -20.13 6.66 -16.63
N PRO A 151 -20.16 7.67 -15.73
CA PRO A 151 -20.13 7.43 -14.30
C PRO A 151 -21.21 6.43 -13.84
N SER A 152 -20.90 5.65 -12.81
CA SER A 152 -21.77 4.61 -12.25
C SER A 152 -22.22 3.51 -13.24
N SER A 153 -21.57 3.38 -14.41
CA SER A 153 -21.89 2.35 -15.42
C SER A 153 -20.80 1.26 -15.49
N PRO A 154 -21.16 -0.03 -15.59
CA PRO A 154 -20.18 -1.10 -15.78
C PRO A 154 -19.58 -1.07 -17.20
N PHE A 155 -18.30 -1.41 -17.33
CA PHE A 155 -17.63 -1.58 -18.62
C PHE A 155 -16.62 -2.75 -18.56
N SER A 156 -16.25 -3.29 -19.72
CA SER A 156 -15.23 -4.35 -19.87
C SER A 156 -13.98 -3.83 -20.59
N TYR A 157 -12.83 -4.48 -20.41
CA TYR A 157 -11.53 -4.11 -21.03
C TYR A 157 -10.60 -5.33 -21.34
N LYS A 158 -9.57 -5.17 -22.20
CA LYS A 158 -8.55 -6.20 -22.65
C LYS A 158 -7.20 -5.54 -23.06
N TYR A 159 -6.03 -6.23 -23.09
CA TYR A 159 -4.67 -5.59 -23.26
C TYR A 159 -3.44 -6.47 -23.79
N GLY A 160 -2.42 -5.88 -24.48
CA GLY A 160 -1.01 -6.36 -24.88
C GLY A 160 -0.31 -5.42 -25.96
N ARG A 161 0.90 -4.71 -26.00
CA ARG A 161 2.40 -4.76 -25.69
C ARG A 161 3.08 -3.27 -25.85
N ASP A 162 4.09 -2.54 -25.20
CA ASP A 162 4.12 -0.94 -25.18
C ASP A 162 4.99 0.17 -24.40
N TYR A 163 6.36 0.37 -24.49
CA TYR A 163 7.33 1.55 -24.16
C TYR A 163 6.92 2.98 -23.53
N VAL A 164 7.55 3.80 -22.61
CA VAL A 164 8.78 4.00 -21.68
C VAL A 164 8.63 5.29 -20.75
N ASP A 165 9.25 5.68 -19.57
CA ASP A 165 10.16 5.21 -18.44
C ASP A 165 10.24 6.23 -17.20
N SER A 166 11.08 6.02 -16.14
CA SER A 166 11.64 6.95 -15.05
C SER A 166 11.14 6.93 -13.54
N GLY A 167 11.89 7.51 -12.55
CA GLY A 167 11.72 7.32 -11.06
C GLY A 167 11.98 8.51 -10.05
N SER A 168 12.37 8.23 -8.77
CA SER A 168 12.19 9.06 -7.51
C SER A 168 13.44 9.20 -6.57
N VAL A 169 13.34 9.86 -5.38
CA VAL A 169 14.44 10.59 -4.68
C VAL A 169 14.89 10.15 -3.26
N TYR A 170 14.10 9.47 -2.43
CA TYR A 170 14.40 9.35 -0.96
C TYR A 170 15.42 8.25 -0.57
N ILE A 171 16.37 8.61 0.29
CA ILE A 171 17.53 7.77 0.68
C ILE A 171 17.40 7.23 2.11
N THR A 172 16.56 6.21 2.29
CA THR A 172 16.59 5.32 3.47
C THR A 172 16.55 3.86 3.02
N PRO A 173 17.09 2.90 3.80
CA PRO A 173 17.08 1.48 3.43
C PRO A 173 15.74 0.77 3.72
N ASP A 174 14.67 1.50 4.07
CA ASP A 174 13.34 0.96 4.41
C ASP A 174 12.79 0.09 3.27
N SER A 175 12.97 0.55 2.02
CA SER A 175 12.66 -0.20 0.78
C SER A 175 13.89 -0.87 0.15
N GLY A 176 14.94 -1.17 0.92
CA GLY A 176 16.12 -1.91 0.43
C GLY A 176 16.88 -1.28 -0.76
N GLY A 177 16.68 0.00 -1.04
CA GLY A 177 17.25 0.72 -2.20
C GLY A 177 16.30 0.94 -3.39
N GLU A 178 15.03 0.51 -3.31
CA GLU A 178 14.03 0.75 -4.36
C GLU A 178 13.69 2.24 -4.57
N CYS A 179 13.85 3.07 -3.53
CA CYS A 179 13.66 4.53 -3.52
C CYS A 179 12.47 5.05 -4.35
N GLY A 180 11.29 4.44 -4.18
CA GLY A 180 10.04 4.85 -4.83
C GLY A 180 9.89 4.43 -6.30
N VAL A 181 10.97 4.02 -6.98
CA VAL A 181 10.95 3.72 -8.42
C VAL A 181 9.95 2.61 -8.79
N PRO A 182 9.87 1.46 -8.08
CA PRO A 182 8.85 0.46 -8.35
C PRO A 182 7.44 0.97 -8.06
N TYR A 183 7.24 1.76 -6.99
CA TYR A 183 5.92 2.30 -6.63
C TYR A 183 5.37 3.24 -7.72
N GLU A 184 6.14 4.26 -8.13
CA GLU A 184 5.69 5.22 -9.14
C GLU A 184 5.53 4.59 -10.54
N THR A 185 6.32 3.55 -10.84
CA THR A 185 6.23 2.80 -12.10
C THR A 185 5.00 1.88 -12.11
N TYR A 186 4.82 1.04 -11.07
CA TYR A 186 3.74 0.06 -11.02
C TYR A 186 2.36 0.67 -10.73
N PHE A 187 2.29 1.74 -9.92
CA PHE A 187 1.03 2.31 -9.44
C PHE A 187 0.88 3.80 -9.78
N PRO A 188 0.69 4.15 -11.07
CA PRO A 188 0.46 5.53 -11.51
C PRO A 188 -0.87 6.09 -10.98
N MET A 189 -0.75 6.97 -9.99
CA MET A 189 -1.83 7.76 -9.35
C MET A 189 -2.01 9.13 -10.03
N PRO A 190 -3.04 9.94 -9.70
CA PRO A 190 -3.25 11.26 -10.31
C PRO A 190 -2.33 12.35 -9.73
N THR A 191 -1.02 12.09 -9.71
CA THR A 191 0.00 13.00 -9.18
C THR A 191 0.33 14.13 -10.16
N SER A 192 0.82 15.25 -9.63
CA SER A 192 1.20 16.41 -10.46
C SER A 192 2.49 16.20 -11.26
N ALA A 193 3.39 15.36 -10.75
CA ALA A 193 4.61 14.90 -11.40
C ALA A 193 5.07 13.57 -10.77
N LYS A 194 6.21 13.04 -11.24
CA LYS A 194 7.02 12.06 -10.50
C LYS A 194 7.78 12.74 -9.37
N ASP A 195 8.12 11.98 -8.33
CA ASP A 195 8.59 12.45 -7.02
C ASP A 195 7.65 13.49 -6.36
N LYS A 196 6.39 13.49 -6.77
CA LYS A 196 5.29 14.25 -6.13
C LYS A 196 4.10 13.34 -5.84
N PRO A 197 4.28 12.24 -5.07
CA PRO A 197 3.25 11.22 -4.84
C PRO A 197 2.04 11.67 -3.99
N TRP A 198 1.90 12.97 -3.73
CA TRP A 198 0.69 13.57 -3.17
C TRP A 198 -0.30 13.95 -4.29
N TYR A 199 -1.59 13.70 -4.02
CA TYR A 199 -2.68 13.94 -4.96
C TYR A 199 -4.02 14.04 -4.22
N SER A 200 -5.04 14.55 -4.89
CA SER A 200 -6.41 14.51 -4.38
C SER A 200 -7.38 13.90 -5.37
N ILE A 201 -8.48 13.35 -4.84
CA ILE A 201 -9.52 12.71 -5.65
C ILE A 201 -10.87 12.74 -4.94
N GLU A 202 -11.95 12.97 -5.68
CA GLU A 202 -13.30 12.87 -5.18
C GLU A 202 -13.97 11.56 -5.62
N GLN A 203 -14.43 10.77 -4.66
CA GLN A 203 -15.21 9.55 -4.91
C GLN A 203 -16.62 9.72 -4.31
N GLY A 204 -17.58 10.06 -5.17
CA GLY A 204 -18.99 10.21 -4.79
C GLY A 204 -19.28 11.44 -3.91
N SER A 205 -19.28 11.24 -2.58
CA SER A 205 -19.55 12.30 -1.58
C SER A 205 -18.33 12.65 -0.72
N VAL A 206 -17.18 12.07 -1.03
CA VAL A 206 -15.92 12.23 -0.29
C VAL A 206 -14.86 12.87 -1.17
N HIS A 207 -14.15 13.86 -0.63
CA HIS A 207 -12.89 14.35 -1.14
C HIS A 207 -11.75 13.74 -0.30
N PHE A 208 -10.77 13.15 -0.97
CA PHE A 208 -9.56 12.58 -0.36
C PHE A 208 -8.36 13.46 -0.70
N THR A 209 -7.67 13.99 0.33
CA THR A 209 -6.36 14.62 0.20
C THR A 209 -5.31 13.60 0.65
N VAL A 210 -4.52 13.07 -0.29
CA VAL A 210 -3.52 12.02 -0.05
C VAL A 210 -2.12 12.62 -0.13
N ILE A 211 -1.31 12.39 0.91
CA ILE A 211 0.04 12.93 1.05
C ILE A 211 1.10 11.83 1.12
N SER A 212 2.35 12.22 0.85
CA SER A 212 3.51 11.42 1.20
C SER A 212 4.15 11.94 2.48
N THR A 213 4.10 11.12 3.52
CA THR A 213 4.81 11.35 4.79
C THR A 213 6.33 11.17 4.67
N GLU A 214 6.78 10.64 3.53
CA GLU A 214 8.19 10.42 3.23
C GLU A 214 8.81 11.65 2.55
N HIS A 215 7.99 12.52 1.94
CA HIS A 215 8.41 13.77 1.31
C HIS A 215 8.23 14.96 2.26
N ASP A 216 9.00 16.02 2.07
CA ASP A 216 8.92 17.23 2.91
C ASP A 216 7.49 17.81 2.94
N TRP A 217 6.95 17.95 4.15
CA TRP A 217 5.61 18.46 4.46
C TRP A 217 5.67 19.73 5.32
N SER A 218 6.85 20.28 5.56
CA SER A 218 7.05 21.49 6.36
C SER A 218 6.39 22.73 5.73
N GLU A 219 6.13 23.78 6.52
CA GLU A 219 5.30 24.93 6.08
C GLU A 219 5.80 25.65 4.81
N ASN A 220 7.08 25.50 4.44
CA ASN A 220 7.69 26.08 3.25
C ASN A 220 7.80 25.11 2.06
N SER A 221 7.32 23.87 2.19
CA SER A 221 7.45 22.84 1.15
C SER A 221 6.38 22.96 0.05
N GLU A 222 6.69 22.44 -1.14
CA GLU A 222 5.72 22.37 -2.24
C GLU A 222 4.48 21.53 -1.86
N GLN A 223 4.67 20.42 -1.15
CA GLN A 223 3.59 19.58 -0.66
C GLN A 223 2.70 20.34 0.33
N TYR A 224 3.25 21.20 1.19
CA TYR A 224 2.46 22.00 2.13
C TYR A 224 1.64 23.10 1.42
N ALA A 225 2.27 23.83 0.50
CA ALA A 225 1.57 24.80 -0.34
C ALA A 225 0.46 24.13 -1.19
N TRP A 226 0.71 22.91 -1.67
CA TRP A 226 -0.30 22.09 -2.34
C TRP A 226 -1.44 21.68 -1.39
N MET A 227 -1.14 21.09 -0.23
CA MET A 227 -2.14 20.68 0.77
C MET A 227 -3.08 21.83 1.16
N GLN A 228 -2.52 23.02 1.37
CA GLN A 228 -3.28 24.21 1.73
C GLN A 228 -4.24 24.63 0.62
N LYS A 229 -3.77 24.63 -0.64
CA LYS A 229 -4.57 24.97 -1.81
C LYS A 229 -5.66 23.93 -2.10
N ASP A 230 -5.34 22.65 -1.94
CA ASP A 230 -6.22 21.53 -2.19
C ASP A 230 -7.42 21.55 -1.23
N MET A 231 -7.16 21.45 0.08
CA MET A 231 -8.20 21.39 1.10
C MET A 231 -9.05 22.68 1.16
N ALA A 232 -8.48 23.84 0.86
CA ALA A 232 -9.22 25.11 0.78
C ALA A 232 -10.15 25.20 -0.46
N SER A 233 -9.95 24.36 -1.48
CA SER A 233 -10.78 24.33 -2.69
C SER A 233 -12.03 23.44 -2.58
N VAL A 234 -12.14 22.65 -1.52
CA VAL A 234 -13.14 21.57 -1.39
C VAL A 234 -14.56 22.13 -1.27
N ASN A 235 -15.38 21.90 -2.30
CA ASN A 235 -16.79 22.25 -2.26
C ASN A 235 -17.59 21.25 -1.40
N ARG A 236 -17.68 21.52 -0.09
CA ARG A 236 -18.42 20.71 0.90
C ARG A 236 -19.94 20.58 0.65
N GLN A 237 -20.51 21.22 -0.38
CA GLN A 237 -21.88 20.90 -0.86
C GLN A 237 -21.91 19.72 -1.85
N LYS A 238 -20.82 19.51 -2.61
CA LYS A 238 -20.62 18.36 -3.51
C LYS A 238 -20.07 17.17 -2.71
N THR A 239 -18.98 17.43 -2.00
CA THR A 239 -18.16 16.48 -1.23
C THR A 239 -18.13 16.89 0.25
N PRO A 240 -19.22 16.66 1.00
CA PRO A 240 -19.31 17.08 2.41
C PRO A 240 -18.24 16.47 3.31
N TRP A 241 -17.70 15.30 2.94
CA TRP A 241 -16.64 14.62 3.67
C TRP A 241 -15.26 14.98 3.11
N LEU A 242 -14.39 15.50 3.96
CA LEU A 242 -12.98 15.71 3.67
C LEU A 242 -12.13 14.74 4.50
N ILE A 243 -11.50 13.78 3.82
CA ILE A 243 -10.63 12.76 4.43
C ILE A 243 -9.17 13.04 4.04
N PHE A 244 -8.31 13.13 5.04
CA PHE A 244 -6.86 13.23 4.86
C PHE A 244 -6.21 11.85 4.97
N MET A 245 -5.18 11.57 4.17
CA MET A 245 -4.49 10.27 4.17
C MET A 245 -2.97 10.42 4.05
N GLY A 246 -2.22 9.66 4.84
CA GLY A 246 -0.75 9.54 4.73
C GLY A 246 -0.26 8.17 5.21
N HIS A 247 1.04 7.88 5.09
CA HIS A 247 1.58 6.60 5.58
C HIS A 247 1.89 6.66 7.09
N ARG A 248 2.82 7.51 7.53
CA ARG A 248 3.26 7.61 8.94
C ARG A 248 2.28 8.44 9.80
N PRO A 249 1.79 7.93 10.95
CA PRO A 249 0.73 8.57 11.71
C PRO A 249 1.15 9.83 12.46
N MET A 250 0.24 10.82 12.46
CA MET A 250 0.28 12.00 13.35
C MET A 250 0.03 11.62 14.83
N TYR A 251 -0.73 10.55 15.08
CA TYR A 251 -1.07 10.08 16.42
C TYR A 251 -1.03 8.55 16.50
N SER A 252 -0.18 8.01 17.38
CA SER A 252 -0.27 6.60 17.84
C SER A 252 0.35 6.44 19.23
N SER A 253 -0.16 5.49 20.03
CA SER A 253 0.42 5.08 21.32
C SER A 253 1.44 3.94 21.19
N HIS A 254 1.87 3.61 19.97
CA HIS A 254 3.03 2.74 19.73
C HIS A 254 4.34 3.52 19.96
N GLN A 255 5.22 2.99 20.81
CA GLN A 255 6.53 3.57 21.14
C GLN A 255 7.61 3.06 20.15
N GLY A 256 7.44 3.41 18.88
CA GLY A 256 8.36 3.04 17.79
C GLY A 256 9.22 4.21 17.34
N LEU A 257 10.33 3.91 16.65
CA LEU A 257 11.35 4.88 16.24
C LEU A 257 10.90 5.86 15.13
N LEU A 258 9.64 5.77 14.68
CA LEU A 258 9.17 6.26 13.38
C LEU A 258 7.75 6.89 13.39
N SER A 259 7.20 7.21 14.57
CA SER A 259 6.13 8.22 14.61
C SER A 259 6.71 9.57 14.17
N SER A 260 5.94 10.38 13.44
CA SER A 260 6.46 11.51 12.63
C SER A 260 7.05 12.70 13.43
N GLY A 261 7.27 12.52 14.73
CA GLY A 261 7.73 13.54 15.68
C GLY A 261 6.71 14.66 15.91
N ASN A 262 6.96 15.50 16.91
CA ASN A 262 6.06 16.63 17.18
C ASN A 262 5.94 17.59 15.97
N LYS A 263 6.96 17.63 15.10
CA LYS A 263 7.06 18.53 13.94
C LYS A 263 5.98 18.30 12.88
N PHE A 264 5.59 17.06 12.60
CA PHE A 264 4.52 16.78 11.63
C PHE A 264 3.17 17.27 12.16
N ASN A 265 2.93 17.09 13.46
CA ASN A 265 1.76 17.63 14.15
C ASN A 265 1.80 19.16 14.16
N GLU A 266 2.93 19.77 14.56
CA GLU A 266 3.15 21.22 14.61
C GLU A 266 2.81 21.91 13.28
N ALA A 267 3.28 21.37 12.14
CA ALA A 267 3.04 21.96 10.82
C ALA A 267 1.65 21.60 10.25
N VAL A 268 1.28 20.32 10.23
CA VAL A 268 0.14 19.85 9.42
C VAL A 268 -1.18 19.82 10.20
N GLU A 269 -1.16 19.59 11.51
CA GLU A 269 -2.40 19.56 12.31
C GLU A 269 -3.20 20.89 12.28
N PRO A 270 -2.58 22.09 12.35
CA PRO A 270 -3.28 23.35 12.15
C PRO A 270 -4.03 23.43 10.82
N LEU A 271 -3.44 22.89 9.75
CA LEU A 271 -4.01 22.91 8.41
C LEU A 271 -5.23 21.97 8.29
N LEU A 272 -5.16 20.78 8.90
CA LEU A 272 -6.31 19.87 8.98
C LEU A 272 -7.48 20.49 9.76
N PHE A 273 -7.16 21.15 10.87
CA PHE A 273 -8.14 21.84 11.72
C PHE A 273 -8.78 23.03 11.01
N GLN A 274 -7.99 23.89 10.34
CA GLN A 274 -8.46 25.07 9.62
C GLN A 274 -9.43 24.70 8.49
N ASN A 275 -9.11 23.69 7.69
CA ASN A 275 -9.94 23.22 6.57
C ASN A 275 -11.08 22.28 7.00
N LYS A 276 -11.22 22.03 8.30
CA LYS A 276 -12.24 21.17 8.89
C LYS A 276 -12.24 19.76 8.30
N VAL A 277 -11.07 19.13 8.27
CA VAL A 277 -10.90 17.71 7.92
C VAL A 277 -11.69 16.87 8.92
N ASP A 278 -12.55 15.99 8.44
CA ASP A 278 -13.43 15.18 9.29
C ASP A 278 -12.69 13.97 9.89
N LEU A 279 -11.86 13.34 9.07
CA LEU A 279 -11.17 12.09 9.35
C LEU A 279 -9.77 12.12 8.73
N ALA A 280 -8.77 11.66 9.48
CA ALA A 280 -7.41 11.45 9.00
C ALA A 280 -7.02 9.97 9.17
N LEU A 281 -6.58 9.33 8.08
CA LEU A 281 -6.27 7.90 8.01
C LEU A 281 -4.76 7.68 7.77
N PHE A 282 -4.16 6.78 8.55
CA PHE A 282 -2.74 6.47 8.48
C PHE A 282 -2.46 4.96 8.52
N GLY A 283 -1.31 4.55 7.97
CA GLY A 283 -0.78 3.20 8.08
C GLY A 283 0.43 3.16 9.00
N HIS A 284 1.52 2.60 8.49
CA HIS A 284 2.86 2.47 9.09
C HIS A 284 2.97 1.65 10.38
N VAL A 285 2.19 1.98 11.42
CA VAL A 285 2.10 1.20 12.66
C VAL A 285 1.12 0.05 12.43
N HIS A 286 1.56 -1.19 12.64
CA HIS A 286 0.84 -2.41 12.26
C HIS A 286 -0.20 -2.83 13.30
N ASN A 287 -1.07 -1.90 13.67
CA ASN A 287 -2.23 -2.15 14.52
C ASN A 287 -3.40 -1.23 14.08
N TYR A 288 -4.51 -1.29 14.80
CA TYR A 288 -5.60 -0.33 14.68
C TYR A 288 -5.70 0.53 15.94
N GLU A 289 -5.76 1.85 15.74
CA GLU A 289 -5.89 2.84 16.80
C GLU A 289 -6.80 3.99 16.36
N ARG A 290 -7.69 4.47 17.22
CA ARG A 290 -8.57 5.62 16.94
C ARG A 290 -8.62 6.60 18.10
N THR A 291 -8.62 7.88 17.76
CA THR A 291 -8.63 8.98 18.72
C THR A 291 -10.03 9.53 19.03
N CYS A 292 -10.13 10.38 20.05
CA CYS A 292 -11.18 11.40 20.13
C CYS A 292 -11.05 12.42 18.97
N SER A 293 -11.96 13.38 18.83
CA SER A 293 -11.68 14.55 17.99
C SER A 293 -10.54 15.33 18.67
N VAL A 294 -9.33 15.28 18.11
CA VAL A 294 -8.08 15.69 18.78
C VAL A 294 -7.43 16.86 18.05
N PHE A 295 -6.95 17.84 18.83
CA PHE A 295 -6.11 18.94 18.32
C PHE A 295 -5.16 19.40 19.43
N GLN A 296 -3.86 19.55 19.11
CA GLN A 296 -2.77 19.86 20.04
C GLN A 296 -2.74 18.89 21.23
N GLN A 297 -2.74 17.59 20.92
CA GLN A 297 -2.73 16.47 21.88
C GLN A 297 -3.90 16.47 22.90
N LYS A 298 -4.96 17.24 22.65
CA LYS A 298 -6.12 17.39 23.55
C LYS A 298 -7.41 17.06 22.84
N CYS A 299 -8.26 16.25 23.47
CA CYS A 299 -9.62 16.03 22.99
C CYS A 299 -10.41 17.34 23.01
N LYS A 300 -10.95 17.72 21.85
CA LYS A 300 -11.92 18.81 21.70
C LYS A 300 -13.36 18.31 21.78
N ALA A 301 -13.60 17.08 21.33
CA ALA A 301 -14.85 16.36 21.54
C ALA A 301 -14.61 14.85 21.73
N MET A 302 -15.41 14.24 22.61
CA MET A 302 -15.51 12.79 22.78
C MET A 302 -16.67 12.27 21.91
N PRO A 303 -16.57 11.05 21.34
CA PRO A 303 -17.71 10.44 20.67
C PRO A 303 -18.84 10.15 21.67
N THR A 304 -20.08 10.25 21.20
CA THR A 304 -21.25 9.74 21.92
C THR A 304 -21.53 8.30 21.49
N LYS A 305 -22.42 7.61 22.22
CA LYS A 305 -22.91 6.27 21.84
C LYS A 305 -24.26 6.38 21.13
N ASP A 306 -24.38 5.73 19.98
CA ASP A 306 -25.67 5.55 19.32
C ASP A 306 -26.53 4.46 20.03
N LYS A 307 -27.75 4.22 19.52
CA LYS A 307 -28.65 3.18 20.06
C LYS A 307 -28.13 1.74 19.93
N LYS A 308 -27.06 1.51 19.17
CA LYS A 308 -26.36 0.21 19.02
C LYS A 308 -25.02 0.17 19.77
N GLY A 309 -24.63 1.23 20.47
CA GLY A 309 -23.36 1.32 21.18
C GLY A 309 -22.14 1.62 20.28
N MET A 310 -22.35 2.04 19.04
CA MET A 310 -21.29 2.52 18.14
C MET A 310 -20.86 3.94 18.54
N ASP A 311 -19.56 4.21 18.42
CA ASP A 311 -19.04 5.57 18.63
C ASP A 311 -19.50 6.48 17.49
N THR A 312 -20.05 7.64 17.88
CA THR A 312 -20.66 8.62 17.00
C THR A 312 -20.04 10.00 17.22
N TYR A 313 -19.61 10.63 16.12
CA TYR A 313 -19.09 12.00 16.10
C TYR A 313 -20.08 12.90 15.36
N ASP A 314 -20.38 14.07 15.94
CA ASP A 314 -21.35 15.01 15.38
C ASP A 314 -20.66 16.06 14.48
N GLY A 315 -20.62 15.80 13.17
CA GLY A 315 -20.01 16.68 12.18
C GLY A 315 -20.72 18.04 12.01
N ARG A 316 -21.89 18.26 12.64
CA ARG A 316 -22.61 19.54 12.57
C ARG A 316 -21.89 20.64 13.35
N ASN A 317 -21.24 20.27 14.46
CA ASN A 317 -20.47 21.16 15.34
C ASN A 317 -19.00 20.75 15.31
N TYR A 318 -18.33 21.05 14.19
CA TYR A 318 -16.92 20.71 13.97
C TYR A 318 -16.04 21.12 15.15
N SER A 319 -15.34 20.13 15.71
CA SER A 319 -14.55 20.30 16.94
C SER A 319 -13.04 20.10 16.72
N ALA A 320 -12.65 19.05 15.98
CA ALA A 320 -11.29 18.70 15.54
C ALA A 320 -11.36 17.44 14.64
N PRO A 321 -10.32 17.09 13.85
CA PRO A 321 -10.33 15.85 13.08
C PRO A 321 -10.32 14.62 14.00
N VAL A 322 -10.87 13.50 13.53
CA VAL A 322 -10.66 12.18 14.14
C VAL A 322 -9.49 11.50 13.44
N GLN A 323 -8.51 11.04 14.20
CA GLN A 323 -7.28 10.41 13.69
C GLN A 323 -7.42 8.89 13.85
N VAL A 324 -7.05 8.12 12.82
CA VAL A 324 -7.17 6.64 12.82
C VAL A 324 -5.97 5.98 12.14
N VAL A 325 -5.33 5.06 12.85
CA VAL A 325 -4.32 4.13 12.34
C VAL A 325 -5.01 2.86 11.85
N ILE A 326 -4.66 2.40 10.64
CA ILE A 326 -5.22 1.22 9.96
C ILE A 326 -4.12 0.34 9.31
N GLY A 327 -2.93 0.27 9.91
CA GLY A 327 -1.78 -0.45 9.36
C GLY A 327 -1.79 -1.98 9.54
N MET A 328 -2.78 -2.54 10.25
CA MET A 328 -2.92 -3.97 10.60
C MET A 328 -3.25 -4.92 9.44
N ALA A 329 -2.84 -4.62 8.21
CA ALA A 329 -3.29 -5.32 7.01
C ALA A 329 -2.62 -6.68 6.73
N GLY A 330 -1.42 -6.96 7.29
CA GLY A 330 -0.73 -8.23 7.02
C GLY A 330 0.74 -8.39 7.46
N PHE A 331 1.42 -7.32 7.89
CA PHE A 331 2.78 -7.44 8.45
C PHE A 331 2.75 -7.81 9.95
N THR A 332 3.91 -8.10 10.56
CA THR A 332 4.04 -8.36 12.00
C THR A 332 3.32 -7.28 12.83
N LEU A 333 2.35 -7.68 13.64
CA LEU A 333 1.47 -6.76 14.38
C LEU A 333 2.23 -6.01 15.48
N ASP A 334 1.93 -4.72 15.62
CA ASP A 334 2.60 -3.84 16.57
C ASP A 334 1.90 -3.81 17.94
N ASN A 335 2.70 -3.95 18.99
CA ASN A 335 2.26 -3.83 20.38
C ASN A 335 2.03 -2.36 20.77
N PHE A 336 1.13 -2.13 21.72
CA PHE A 336 0.84 -0.80 22.27
C PHE A 336 1.63 -0.50 23.54
N SER A 337 1.86 0.79 23.80
CA SER A 337 2.36 1.26 25.11
C SER A 337 1.36 0.98 26.24
N SER A 338 1.90 0.69 27.43
CA SER A 338 1.18 0.65 28.71
C SER A 338 0.79 2.04 29.20
N ASN A 339 1.63 3.05 28.97
CA ASN A 339 1.29 4.45 29.17
C ASN A 339 0.53 4.95 27.94
N VAL A 340 -0.70 5.44 28.15
CA VAL A 340 -1.63 5.78 27.07
C VAL A 340 -2.12 7.19 27.25
N GLU A 341 -1.99 8.01 26.20
CA GLU A 341 -2.52 9.36 26.22
C GLU A 341 -4.06 9.37 26.15
N SER A 342 -4.66 10.34 26.84
CA SER A 342 -6.12 10.47 26.99
C SER A 342 -6.89 10.59 25.66
N TRP A 343 -6.20 10.92 24.55
CA TRP A 343 -6.79 11.00 23.23
C TRP A 343 -6.99 9.65 22.54
N SER A 344 -6.31 8.56 22.96
CA SER A 344 -6.46 7.22 22.36
C SER A 344 -7.68 6.51 22.97
N LEU A 345 -8.72 6.26 22.17
CA LEU A 345 -10.00 5.72 22.67
C LEU A 345 -10.21 4.22 22.39
N LYS A 346 -9.70 3.72 21.28
CA LYS A 346 -9.81 2.30 20.92
C LYS A 346 -8.53 1.85 20.24
N ARG A 347 -8.02 0.70 20.69
CA ARG A 347 -6.78 0.06 20.25
C ARG A 347 -7.04 -1.44 20.03
N ILE A 348 -6.56 -2.01 18.93
CA ILE A 348 -6.67 -3.45 18.59
C ILE A 348 -5.37 -3.86 17.87
N SER A 349 -4.71 -4.94 18.29
CA SER A 349 -3.54 -5.51 17.61
C SER A 349 -3.93 -6.88 17.06
N GLU A 350 -4.73 -6.85 15.99
CA GLU A 350 -5.27 -8.01 15.27
C GLU A 350 -5.33 -7.66 13.77
N PHE A 351 -5.23 -8.66 12.90
CA PHE A 351 -5.29 -8.44 11.45
C PHE A 351 -6.68 -7.97 10.98
N GLY A 352 -6.71 -6.98 10.09
CA GLY A 352 -7.96 -6.44 9.59
C GLY A 352 -7.81 -5.36 8.51
N TYR A 353 -8.93 -4.82 8.10
CA TYR A 353 -9.03 -3.72 7.13
C TYR A 353 -10.14 -2.75 7.53
N LEU A 354 -10.11 -1.53 6.97
CA LEU A 354 -11.16 -0.53 7.07
C LEU A 354 -12.09 -0.62 5.84
N ARG A 355 -13.40 -0.59 6.05
CA ARG A 355 -14.43 -0.37 5.02
C ARG A 355 -15.17 0.93 5.34
N ALA A 356 -15.24 1.84 4.37
CA ALA A 356 -16.05 3.06 4.49
C ALA A 356 -17.32 2.96 3.63
N HIS A 357 -18.40 3.59 4.09
CA HIS A 357 -19.62 3.81 3.32
C HIS A 357 -20.09 5.25 3.56
N ALA A 358 -20.12 6.06 2.49
CA ALA A 358 -20.36 7.49 2.55
C ALA A 358 -21.58 7.90 1.69
N THR A 359 -22.53 8.58 2.32
CA THR A 359 -23.61 9.34 1.69
C THR A 359 -23.34 10.83 1.87
N ARG A 360 -24.11 11.72 1.23
CA ARG A 360 -24.03 13.16 1.55
C ARG A 360 -24.43 13.50 3.01
N LYS A 361 -25.07 12.59 3.73
CA LYS A 361 -25.58 12.78 5.10
C LYS A 361 -24.89 11.93 6.17
N ASP A 362 -24.12 10.90 5.80
CA ASP A 362 -23.55 9.93 6.75
C ASP A 362 -22.22 9.36 6.21
N LEU A 363 -21.28 9.03 7.09
CA LEU A 363 -20.03 8.33 6.78
C LEU A 363 -19.82 7.26 7.85
N SER A 364 -20.15 6.01 7.53
CA SER A 364 -19.88 4.88 8.42
C SER A 364 -18.55 4.23 8.09
N LEU A 365 -17.81 3.84 9.12
CA LEU A 365 -16.58 3.05 9.01
C LEU A 365 -16.77 1.70 9.70
N GLU A 366 -16.20 0.64 9.15
CA GLU A 366 -16.20 -0.70 9.70
C GLU A 366 -14.76 -1.20 9.71
N VAL A 367 -14.31 -1.75 10.85
CA VAL A 367 -12.98 -2.33 11.02
C VAL A 367 -13.22 -3.77 11.44
N SER A 368 -12.57 -4.74 10.80
CA SER A 368 -12.77 -6.19 11.09
C SER A 368 -13.15 -6.47 12.56
N SER A 369 -14.35 -7.02 12.78
CA SER A 369 -15.04 -7.25 14.08
C SER A 369 -15.79 -6.07 14.75
N TYR A 370 -15.78 -4.85 14.22
CA TYR A 370 -16.41 -3.64 14.82
C TYR A 370 -16.94 -2.60 13.80
N SER A 371 -17.87 -1.73 14.23
CA SER A 371 -18.46 -0.67 13.40
C SER A 371 -18.49 0.71 14.09
N LEU A 372 -18.50 1.78 13.28
CA LEU A 372 -18.45 3.20 13.66
C LEU A 372 -19.35 4.00 12.70
N VAL A 373 -19.96 5.10 13.17
CA VAL A 373 -20.79 5.97 12.30
C VAL A 373 -20.55 7.45 12.60
N PHE A 374 -20.20 8.21 11.56
CA PHE A 374 -20.16 9.66 11.55
C PHE A 374 -21.43 10.17 10.86
N TYR A 375 -22.07 11.19 11.43
CA TYR A 375 -23.25 11.83 10.83
C TYR A 375 -22.86 13.21 10.29
N SER A 376 -23.23 13.47 9.03
CA SER A 376 -23.04 14.75 8.35
C SER A 376 -24.20 15.70 8.63
N ARG A 377 -24.02 16.94 8.19
CA ARG A 377 -24.98 18.01 8.28
C ARG A 377 -26.22 17.72 7.41
N SER A 378 -27.38 17.61 8.04
CA SER A 378 -28.62 17.92 7.32
C SER A 378 -28.64 19.42 7.05
N LEU A 379 -28.33 19.80 5.81
CA LEU A 379 -28.51 21.17 5.32
C LEU A 379 -30.00 21.41 5.04
N THR A 380 -30.56 22.36 5.79
CA THR A 380 -31.61 23.28 5.33
C THR A 380 -30.92 24.50 4.74
#